data_AF-A0A524CPY6-F1
#
_entry.id   AF-A0A524CPY6-F1
#
_cell.length_a   1.000
_cell.length_b   1.000
_cell.length_c   1.000
_cell.angle_alpha   90.00
_cell.angle_beta   90.00
_cell.angle_gamma   90.00
#
_symmetry.space_group_name_H-M   'P 1'
#
loop_
_entity.id
_entity.type
_entity.pdbx_description
1 polymer ?
#
loop_
_entity_poly.entity_id
_entity_poly.type
_entity_poly.pdbx_seq_one_letter_code
_entity_poly.pdbx_strand_id
1 'polypeptide(L)'
;MLDFKIKELEDKYSKIEKQVYELKRKLENKELSEKEFTDMKNELSIKLNKFKEEIIKMKDKERSEIVDSDSMLLEELKELRKNFQVDLNNDIEKATRAKLYISANPYDHFRFVIDFHKYPKKPKVLFSPEVKEIIKASPEEVSNTLNLWDKENPGHLIDIFEEIENELINKIGLEIDAEPTEPQKLAARRKAIKLAKECEENNEFEDAIWFLKNAINIFKEFKEWNKVEKYNKKIEELQEKI
;
A
#
# COMPACT_ATOMS: atom_id res chain seq x y z
N MET A 1 0.88 -21.47 -12.80
CA MET A 1 1.72 -22.56 -13.39
C MET A 1 1.64 -23.81 -12.53
N LEU A 2 1.69 -23.71 -11.19
CA LEU A 2 1.40 -24.84 -10.29
C LEU A 2 -0.02 -25.41 -10.47
N ASP A 3 -1.05 -24.56 -10.50
CA ASP A 3 -2.45 -24.99 -10.72
C ASP A 3 -2.64 -25.86 -11.96
N PHE A 4 -1.95 -25.51 -13.05
CA PHE A 4 -2.01 -26.27 -14.29
C PHE A 4 -1.36 -27.65 -14.15
N LYS A 5 -0.22 -27.73 -13.46
CA LYS A 5 0.47 -29.01 -13.19
C LYS A 5 -0.31 -29.89 -12.22
N ILE A 6 -0.92 -29.31 -11.19
CA ILE A 6 -1.81 -30.02 -10.26
C ILE A 6 -3.00 -30.59 -11.02
N LYS A 7 -3.65 -29.79 -11.88
CA LYS A 7 -4.75 -30.24 -12.72
C LYS A 7 -4.34 -31.37 -13.67
N GLU A 8 -3.15 -31.29 -14.27
CA GLU A 8 -2.63 -32.36 -15.13
C GLU A 8 -2.40 -33.67 -14.36
N LEU A 9 -1.94 -33.59 -13.10
CA LEU A 9 -1.78 -34.75 -12.22
C LEU A 9 -3.13 -35.32 -11.79
N GLU A 10 -4.12 -34.48 -11.51
CA GLU A 10 -5.50 -34.90 -11.20
C GLU A 10 -6.16 -35.60 -12.41
N ASP A 11 -5.92 -35.10 -13.62
CA ASP A 11 -6.37 -35.75 -14.86
C ASP A 11 -5.70 -37.13 -15.07
N LYS A 12 -4.39 -37.23 -14.80
CA LYS A 12 -3.67 -38.52 -14.84
C LYS A 12 -4.18 -39.49 -13.78
N TYR A 13 -4.49 -38.99 -12.59
CA TYR A 13 -5.10 -39.77 -11.52
C TYR A 13 -6.46 -40.34 -11.93
N SER A 14 -7.35 -39.50 -12.48
CA SER A 14 -8.66 -39.94 -12.98
C SER A 14 -8.56 -40.98 -14.10
N LYS A 15 -7.55 -40.86 -14.98
CA LYS A 15 -7.27 -41.88 -16.01
C LYS A 15 -6.88 -43.23 -15.41
N ILE A 16 -6.05 -43.25 -14.37
CA ILE A 16 -5.69 -44.50 -13.68
C ILE A 16 -6.91 -45.14 -13.02
N GLU A 17 -7.79 -44.35 -12.38
CA GLU A 17 -9.01 -44.88 -11.78
C GLU A 17 -9.90 -45.58 -12.82
N LYS A 18 -10.03 -45.00 -14.02
CA LYS A 18 -10.73 -45.64 -15.15
C LYS A 18 -10.06 -46.93 -15.59
N GLN A 19 -8.72 -46.97 -15.66
CA GLN A 19 -7.97 -48.19 -15.99
C GLN A 19 -8.18 -49.31 -14.96
N VAL A 20 -8.21 -48.97 -13.67
CA VAL A 20 -8.51 -49.94 -12.59
C VAL A 20 -9.93 -50.50 -12.74
N TYR A 21 -10.90 -49.65 -13.09
CA TYR A 21 -12.27 -50.09 -13.35
C TYR A 21 -12.36 -51.03 -14.57
N GLU A 22 -11.67 -50.70 -15.65
CA GLU A 22 -11.60 -51.56 -16.85
C GLU A 22 -10.93 -52.90 -16.55
N LEU A 23 -9.86 -52.93 -15.75
CA LEU A 23 -9.21 -54.18 -15.33
C LEU A 23 -10.14 -55.09 -14.55
N LYS A 24 -10.96 -54.53 -13.64
CA LYS A 24 -11.96 -55.32 -12.90
C LYS A 24 -12.97 -55.94 -13.85
N ARG A 25 -13.47 -55.18 -14.82
CA ARG A 25 -14.41 -55.67 -15.84
C ARG A 25 -13.80 -56.78 -16.70
N LYS A 26 -12.53 -56.66 -17.12
CA LYS A 26 -11.83 -57.70 -17.89
C LYS A 26 -11.67 -59.00 -17.09
N LEU A 27 -11.38 -58.89 -15.79
CA LEU A 27 -11.33 -60.04 -14.89
C LEU A 27 -12.70 -60.75 -14.78
N GLU A 28 -13.79 -59.99 -14.60
CA GLU A 28 -15.16 -60.51 -14.53
C GLU A 28 -15.57 -61.25 -15.82
N ASN A 29 -15.15 -60.72 -16.98
CA ASN A 29 -15.37 -61.33 -18.29
C ASN A 29 -14.44 -62.52 -18.59
N LYS A 30 -13.51 -62.87 -17.68
CA LYS A 30 -12.46 -63.89 -17.89
C LYS A 30 -11.53 -63.59 -19.08
N GLU A 31 -11.39 -62.33 -19.45
CA GLU A 31 -10.44 -61.85 -20.47
C GLU A 31 -9.01 -61.72 -19.92
N LEU A 32 -8.84 -61.86 -18.61
CA LEU A 32 -7.58 -61.72 -17.88
C LEU A 32 -7.49 -62.79 -16.79
N SER A 33 -6.29 -63.32 -16.54
CA SER A 33 -6.07 -64.19 -15.38
C SER A 33 -5.98 -63.39 -14.07
N GLU A 34 -6.27 -64.04 -12.94
CA GLU A 34 -6.13 -63.40 -11.60
C GLU A 34 -4.71 -62.90 -11.33
N LYS A 35 -3.70 -63.63 -11.84
CA LYS A 35 -2.30 -63.26 -11.70
C LYS A 35 -2.00 -61.97 -12.47
N GLU A 36 -2.36 -61.92 -13.75
CA GLU A 36 -2.18 -60.71 -14.57
C GLU A 36 -2.93 -59.51 -13.99
N PHE A 37 -4.14 -59.73 -13.46
CA PHE A 37 -4.91 -58.67 -12.82
C PHE A 37 -4.18 -58.13 -11.59
N THR A 38 -3.65 -59.02 -10.75
CA THR A 38 -2.92 -58.65 -9.55
C THR A 38 -1.65 -57.87 -9.88
N ASP A 39 -0.89 -58.33 -10.88
CA ASP A 39 0.34 -57.67 -11.32
C ASP A 39 0.05 -56.26 -11.86
N MET A 40 -0.96 -56.12 -12.74
CA MET A 40 -1.36 -54.82 -13.29
C MET A 40 -1.95 -53.88 -12.23
N LYS A 41 -2.77 -54.41 -11.31
CA LYS A 41 -3.32 -53.64 -10.19
C LYS A 41 -2.20 -53.10 -9.30
N ASN A 42 -1.19 -53.91 -9.00
CA ASN A 42 -0.03 -53.50 -8.21
C ASN A 42 0.75 -52.39 -8.92
N GLU A 43 0.99 -52.53 -10.23
CA GLU A 43 1.66 -51.48 -11.01
C GLU A 43 0.89 -50.16 -11.01
N LEU A 44 -0.43 -50.19 -11.21
CA LEU A 44 -1.28 -49.01 -11.15
C LEU A 44 -1.31 -48.40 -9.75
N SER A 45 -1.33 -49.21 -8.70
CA SER A 45 -1.29 -48.74 -7.31
C SER A 45 0.00 -47.99 -7.01
N ILE A 46 1.15 -48.49 -7.48
CA ILE A 46 2.46 -47.83 -7.35
C ILE A 46 2.44 -46.47 -8.07
N LYS A 47 1.96 -46.42 -9.32
CA LYS A 47 1.86 -45.16 -10.09
C LYS A 47 0.94 -44.15 -9.39
N LEU A 48 -0.18 -44.62 -8.85
CA LEU A 48 -1.16 -43.79 -8.17
C LEU A 48 -0.62 -43.19 -6.87
N ASN A 49 0.12 -43.98 -6.08
CA ASN A 49 0.78 -43.48 -4.87
C ASN A 49 1.85 -42.43 -5.22
N LYS A 50 2.63 -42.65 -6.29
CA LYS A 50 3.60 -41.66 -6.76
C LYS A 50 2.95 -40.33 -7.13
N PHE A 51 1.83 -40.35 -7.86
CA PHE A 51 1.10 -39.10 -8.18
C PHE A 51 0.51 -38.42 -6.95
N LYS A 52 -0.03 -39.17 -5.98
CA LYS A 52 -0.51 -38.61 -4.72
C LYS A 52 0.61 -37.90 -3.96
N GLU A 53 1.78 -38.52 -3.84
CA GLU A 53 2.93 -37.92 -3.18
C GLU A 53 3.41 -36.65 -3.89
N GLU A 54 3.45 -36.64 -5.23
CA GLU A 54 3.80 -35.46 -6.00
C GLU A 54 2.79 -34.32 -5.79
N ILE A 55 1.48 -34.61 -5.80
CA ILE A 55 0.44 -33.62 -5.52
C ILE A 55 0.59 -33.05 -4.10
N ILE A 56 0.81 -33.90 -3.09
CA ILE A 56 1.00 -33.47 -1.70
C ILE A 56 2.22 -32.55 -1.60
N LYS A 57 3.38 -32.96 -2.15
CA LYS A 57 4.60 -32.14 -2.15
C LYS A 57 4.40 -30.79 -2.84
N MET A 58 3.64 -30.74 -3.94
CA MET A 58 3.31 -29.48 -4.61
C MET A 58 2.42 -28.58 -3.75
N LYS A 59 1.39 -29.14 -3.11
CA LYS A 59 0.48 -28.40 -2.21
C LYS A 59 1.18 -27.90 -0.95
N ASP A 60 2.08 -28.70 -0.37
CA ASP A 60 2.86 -28.31 0.80
C ASP A 60 3.85 -27.19 0.46
N LYS A 61 4.51 -27.28 -0.71
CA LYS A 61 5.37 -26.21 -1.22
C LYS A 61 4.59 -24.90 -1.42
N GLU A 62 3.42 -24.97 -2.06
CA GLU A 62 2.55 -23.81 -2.25
C GLU A 62 2.13 -23.17 -0.92
N ARG A 63 1.76 -23.99 0.08
CA ARG A 63 1.43 -23.49 1.43
C ARG A 63 2.63 -22.82 2.10
N SER A 64 3.83 -23.38 1.98
CA SER A 64 5.03 -22.77 2.56
C SER A 64 5.37 -21.43 1.91
N GLU A 65 5.22 -21.32 0.59
CA GLU A 65 5.44 -20.06 -0.15
C GLU A 65 4.42 -18.99 0.24
N ILE A 66 3.16 -19.37 0.51
CA ILE A 66 2.11 -18.45 0.99
C ILE A 66 2.44 -17.92 2.39
N VAL A 67 2.83 -18.80 3.32
CA VAL A 67 3.14 -18.40 4.71
C VAL A 67 4.33 -17.44 4.76
N ASP A 68 5.34 -17.66 3.92
CA ASP A 68 6.51 -16.78 3.83
C ASP A 68 6.12 -15.40 3.26
N SER A 69 5.33 -15.39 2.18
CA SER A 69 4.82 -14.16 1.58
C SER A 69 3.98 -13.31 2.54
N ASP A 70 3.07 -13.92 3.29
CA ASP A 70 2.21 -13.19 4.23
C ASP A 70 3.04 -12.59 5.38
N SER A 71 4.08 -13.29 5.84
CA SER A 71 5.02 -12.78 6.84
C SER A 71 5.81 -11.59 6.31
N MET A 72 6.33 -11.67 5.08
CA MET A 72 7.04 -10.57 4.44
C MET A 72 6.15 -9.33 4.27
N LEU A 73 4.92 -9.51 3.76
CA LEU A 73 3.98 -8.41 3.61
C LEU A 73 3.63 -7.75 4.95
N LEU A 74 3.50 -8.55 6.01
CA LEU A 74 3.22 -8.06 7.35
C LEU A 74 4.34 -7.14 7.88
N GLU A 75 5.61 -7.50 7.64
CA GLU A 75 6.75 -6.69 8.03
C GLU A 75 6.79 -5.36 7.26
N GLU A 76 6.59 -5.42 5.94
CA GLU A 76 6.51 -4.23 5.08
C GLU A 76 5.36 -3.29 5.50
N LEU A 77 4.18 -3.83 5.80
CA LEU A 77 3.04 -3.02 6.27
C LEU A 77 3.30 -2.39 7.64
N LYS A 78 4.03 -3.07 8.54
CA LYS A 78 4.43 -2.49 9.82
C LYS A 78 5.39 -1.33 9.61
N GLU A 79 6.36 -1.47 8.72
CA GLU A 79 7.31 -0.41 8.40
C GLU A 79 6.63 0.78 7.73
N LEU A 80 5.78 0.52 6.75
CA LEU A 80 5.01 1.56 6.05
C LEU A 80 4.15 2.39 7.03
N ARG A 81 3.56 1.75 8.04
CA ARG A 81 2.75 2.41 9.08
C ARG A 81 3.55 3.27 10.06
N LYS A 82 4.87 3.09 10.15
CA LYS A 82 5.71 3.97 10.98
C LYS A 82 5.87 5.35 10.36
N ASN A 83 5.85 5.42 9.03
CA ASN A 83 6.15 6.63 8.27
C ASN A 83 4.91 7.27 7.66
N PHE A 84 3.92 6.47 7.28
CA PHE A 84 2.70 6.94 6.63
C PHE A 84 1.44 6.54 7.40
N GLN A 85 0.39 7.34 7.24
CA GLN A 85 -0.93 6.96 7.71
C GLN A 85 -1.51 5.91 6.75
N VAL A 86 -1.71 4.69 7.24
CA VAL A 86 -2.24 3.57 6.46
C VAL A 86 -3.53 3.03 7.10
N ASP A 87 -4.58 2.96 6.28
CA ASP A 87 -5.88 2.35 6.58
C ASP A 87 -6.01 1.02 5.83
N LEU A 88 -6.19 -0.07 6.56
CA LEU A 88 -6.28 -1.41 6.00
C LEU A 88 -7.74 -1.81 5.89
N ASN A 89 -8.17 -2.30 4.73
CA ASN A 89 -9.57 -2.67 4.52
C ASN A 89 -10.02 -3.89 5.36
N ASN A 90 -9.07 -4.64 5.93
CA ASN A 90 -9.26 -5.81 6.80
C ASN A 90 -8.20 -5.80 7.91
N ASP A 91 -8.30 -6.74 8.86
CA ASP A 91 -7.22 -7.04 9.80
C ASP A 91 -5.89 -7.23 9.07
N ILE A 92 -4.81 -6.83 9.75
CA ILE A 92 -3.42 -6.84 9.27
C ILE A 92 -3.03 -8.19 8.64
N GLU A 93 -3.50 -9.31 9.19
CA GLU A 93 -3.20 -10.68 8.72
C GLU A 93 -3.86 -11.05 7.38
N LYS A 94 -4.83 -10.26 6.90
CA LYS A 94 -5.57 -10.50 5.64
C LYS A 94 -5.57 -9.27 4.73
N ALA A 95 -4.60 -8.39 4.93
CA ALA A 95 -4.51 -7.12 4.24
C ALA A 95 -4.17 -7.31 2.75
N THR A 96 -5.21 -7.51 1.93
CA THR A 96 -5.06 -7.56 0.47
C THR A 96 -5.05 -6.17 -0.16
N ARG A 97 -5.55 -5.17 0.57
CA ARG A 97 -5.62 -3.78 0.11
C ARG A 97 -5.42 -2.80 1.27
N ALA A 98 -4.71 -1.71 0.97
CA ALA A 98 -4.51 -0.59 1.87
C ALA A 98 -4.88 0.73 1.19
N LYS A 99 -5.29 1.70 2.00
CA LYS A 99 -5.31 3.11 1.63
C LYS A 99 -4.17 3.79 2.37
N LEU A 100 -3.37 4.54 1.65
CA LEU A 100 -2.24 5.28 2.21
C LEU A 100 -2.49 6.77 2.01
N TYR A 101 -2.16 7.57 3.01
CA TYR A 101 -2.30 9.02 2.99
C TYR A 101 -0.93 9.68 3.08
N ILE A 102 -0.60 10.51 2.09
CA ILE A 102 0.65 11.29 2.02
C ILE A 102 0.28 12.76 2.18
N SER A 103 1.04 13.49 2.99
CA SER A 103 0.86 14.92 3.17
C SER A 103 2.06 15.65 2.60
N ALA A 104 1.92 16.21 1.39
CA ALA A 104 3.03 16.94 0.79
C ALA A 104 3.29 18.28 1.51
N ASN A 105 2.25 18.86 2.13
CA ASN A 105 2.34 20.03 2.99
C ASN A 105 1.18 20.03 4.02
N PRO A 106 1.08 21.02 4.93
CA PRO A 106 0.03 21.05 5.97
C PRO A 106 -1.43 21.19 5.48
N TYR A 107 -1.65 21.40 4.18
CA TYR A 107 -2.96 21.63 3.58
C TYR A 107 -3.31 20.59 2.51
N ASP A 108 -2.29 20.06 1.83
CA ASP A 108 -2.46 19.14 0.71
C ASP A 108 -2.18 17.69 1.15
N HIS A 109 -3.27 16.93 1.26
CA HIS A 109 -3.27 15.53 1.65
C HIS A 109 -3.80 14.68 0.51
N PHE A 110 -3.04 13.65 0.14
CA PHE A 110 -3.31 12.79 -1.00
C PHE A 110 -3.59 11.38 -0.56
N ARG A 111 -4.49 10.69 -1.28
CA ARG A 111 -4.89 9.32 -0.98
C ARG A 111 -4.48 8.38 -2.10
N PHE A 112 -3.86 7.29 -1.71
CA PHE A 112 -3.44 6.21 -2.59
C PHE A 112 -4.16 4.92 -2.23
N VAL A 113 -4.43 4.08 -3.23
CA VAL A 113 -4.92 2.71 -3.01
C VAL A 113 -3.86 1.74 -3.48
N ILE A 114 -3.59 0.74 -2.64
CA ILE A 114 -2.57 -0.27 -2.89
C ILE A 114 -3.23 -1.64 -2.84
N ASP A 115 -2.97 -2.48 -3.84
CA ASP A 115 -3.43 -3.87 -3.91
C ASP A 115 -2.24 -4.83 -3.82
N PHE A 116 -2.24 -5.64 -2.76
CA PHE A 116 -1.20 -6.62 -2.40
C PHE A 116 -1.65 -8.06 -2.64
N HIS A 117 -2.77 -8.30 -3.32
CA HIS A 117 -3.37 -9.64 -3.44
C HIS A 117 -2.44 -10.71 -4.06
N LYS A 118 -1.33 -10.29 -4.68
CA LYS A 118 -0.35 -11.18 -5.31
C LYS A 118 1.07 -10.99 -4.76
N TYR A 119 1.25 -10.35 -3.60
CA TYR A 119 2.56 -10.20 -2.96
C TYR A 119 3.26 -11.58 -2.86
N PRO A 120 4.61 -11.68 -3.01
CA PRO A 120 5.60 -10.62 -3.26
C PRO A 120 5.68 -10.16 -4.72
N LYS A 121 4.72 -10.51 -5.59
CA LYS A 121 4.65 -9.88 -6.92
C LYS A 121 4.32 -8.41 -6.77
N LYS A 122 4.74 -7.64 -7.79
CA LYS A 122 4.59 -6.18 -7.85
C LYS A 122 3.21 -5.74 -7.37
N PRO A 123 3.13 -4.90 -6.31
CA PRO A 123 1.87 -4.37 -5.83
C PRO A 123 1.27 -3.44 -6.89
N LYS A 124 -0.07 -3.31 -6.89
CA LYS A 124 -0.72 -2.35 -7.77
C LYS A 124 -1.00 -1.07 -6.98
N VAL A 125 -0.30 0.01 -7.34
CA VAL A 125 -0.55 1.35 -6.80
C VAL A 125 -1.54 2.08 -7.70
N LEU A 126 -2.51 2.78 -7.11
CA LEU A 126 -3.50 3.57 -7.81
C LEU A 126 -3.49 5.00 -7.28
N PHE A 127 -3.16 5.93 -8.17
CA PHE A 127 -3.30 7.36 -7.92
C PHE A 127 -4.77 7.77 -7.94
N SER A 128 -5.16 8.62 -6.99
CA SER A 128 -6.43 9.33 -7.06
C SER A 128 -6.44 10.33 -8.22
N PRO A 129 -7.63 10.81 -8.67
CA PRO A 129 -7.71 11.79 -9.74
C PRO A 129 -6.84 13.04 -9.49
N GLU A 130 -6.84 13.55 -8.26
CA GLU A 130 -6.09 14.75 -7.88
C GLU A 130 -4.58 14.56 -8.06
N VAL A 131 -4.04 13.41 -7.64
CA VAL A 131 -2.62 13.08 -7.81
C VAL A 131 -2.23 12.97 -9.28
N LYS A 132 -3.11 12.42 -10.12
CA LYS A 132 -2.86 12.30 -11.57
C LYS A 132 -2.77 13.66 -12.25
N GLU A 133 -3.57 14.63 -11.81
CA GLU A 133 -3.54 15.99 -12.35
C GLU A 133 -2.23 16.72 -12.01
N ILE A 134 -1.68 16.47 -10.82
CA ILE A 134 -0.42 17.06 -10.35
C ILE A 134 0.80 16.40 -11.02
N ILE A 135 0.93 15.07 -10.88
CA ILE A 135 2.13 14.35 -11.32
C ILE A 135 2.17 14.16 -12.84
N LYS A 136 1.00 13.97 -13.47
CA LYS A 136 0.86 13.70 -14.91
C LYS A 136 1.67 12.50 -15.42
N ALA A 137 1.94 11.54 -14.53
CA ALA A 137 2.60 10.27 -14.83
C ALA A 137 1.91 9.12 -14.05
N SER A 138 2.18 7.89 -14.47
CA SER A 138 1.75 6.67 -13.78
C SER A 138 2.64 6.35 -12.56
N PRO A 139 2.15 5.55 -11.59
CA PRO A 139 2.95 5.15 -10.43
C PRO A 139 4.29 4.50 -10.80
N GLU A 140 4.31 3.68 -11.85
CA GLU A 140 5.53 3.04 -12.36
C GLU A 140 6.51 4.01 -13.01
N GLU A 141 6.05 5.12 -13.58
CA GLU A 141 6.95 6.14 -14.14
C GLU A 141 7.58 7.01 -13.06
N VAL A 142 6.91 7.14 -11.90
CA VAL A 142 7.36 7.95 -10.76
C VAL A 142 8.28 7.16 -9.85
N SER A 143 7.92 5.90 -9.56
CA SER A 143 8.66 5.07 -8.62
C SER A 143 9.58 4.10 -9.34
N ASN A 144 10.90 4.32 -9.20
CA ASN A 144 11.93 3.39 -9.66
C ASN A 144 11.81 2.04 -8.95
N THR A 145 11.54 2.07 -7.65
CA THR A 145 11.34 0.84 -6.86
C THR A 145 10.18 0.00 -7.40
N LEU A 146 9.06 0.63 -7.78
CA LEU A 146 7.92 -0.06 -8.38
C LEU A 146 8.22 -0.52 -9.82
N ASN A 147 8.96 0.27 -10.59
CA ASN A 147 9.32 -0.06 -11.98
C ASN A 147 10.26 -1.27 -12.08
N LEU A 148 11.23 -1.35 -11.18
CA LEU A 148 12.27 -2.40 -11.15
C LEU A 148 11.92 -3.58 -10.23
N TRP A 149 10.64 -3.71 -9.86
CA TRP A 149 10.18 -4.71 -8.89
C TRP A 149 10.50 -6.16 -9.33
N ASP A 150 11.28 -6.86 -8.50
CA ASP A 150 11.52 -8.30 -8.63
C ASP A 150 10.76 -9.07 -7.54
N LYS A 151 10.10 -10.17 -7.88
CA LYS A 151 9.35 -10.99 -6.91
C LYS A 151 10.25 -11.86 -6.04
N GLU A 152 11.47 -12.16 -6.51
CA GLU A 152 12.44 -12.98 -5.76
C GLU A 152 13.23 -12.12 -4.78
N ASN A 153 13.33 -10.81 -5.05
CA ASN A 153 13.94 -9.81 -4.18
C ASN A 153 13.12 -8.51 -4.25
N PRO A 154 11.92 -8.48 -3.64
CA PRO A 154 11.04 -7.31 -3.68
C PRO A 154 11.74 -6.11 -3.03
N GLY A 155 11.58 -4.94 -3.65
CA GLY A 155 11.95 -3.68 -3.00
C GLY A 155 11.02 -3.38 -1.83
N HIS A 156 11.37 -2.41 -0.99
CA HIS A 156 10.53 -2.07 0.16
C HIS A 156 9.34 -1.20 -0.27
N LEU A 157 8.18 -1.44 0.36
CA LEU A 157 6.99 -0.63 0.09
C LEU A 157 7.20 0.83 0.48
N ILE A 158 7.98 1.09 1.53
CA ILE A 158 8.28 2.44 1.99
C ILE A 158 8.98 3.26 0.90
N ASP A 159 9.98 2.69 0.23
CA ASP A 159 10.76 3.36 -0.82
C ASP A 159 9.85 3.83 -1.97
N ILE A 160 8.85 3.03 -2.34
CA ILE A 160 7.85 3.41 -3.36
C ILE A 160 7.13 4.71 -2.97
N PHE A 161 6.69 4.80 -1.72
CA PHE A 161 5.91 5.95 -1.26
C PHE A 161 6.75 7.17 -0.92
N GLU A 162 8.01 6.99 -0.51
CA GLU A 162 8.97 8.09 -0.40
C GLU A 162 9.29 8.69 -1.77
N GLU A 163 9.49 7.87 -2.81
CA GLU A 163 9.69 8.34 -4.18
C GLU A 163 8.48 9.14 -4.69
N ILE A 164 7.26 8.63 -4.45
CA ILE A 164 6.01 9.32 -4.81
C ILE A 164 5.82 10.61 -4.00
N GLU A 165 6.11 10.60 -2.70
CA GLU A 165 6.03 11.78 -1.83
C GLU A 165 6.98 12.86 -2.30
N ASN A 166 8.24 12.52 -2.60
CA ASN A 166 9.22 13.45 -3.14
C ASN A 166 8.76 14.06 -4.45
N GLU A 167 8.18 13.27 -5.36
CA GLU A 167 7.64 13.80 -6.62
C GLU A 167 6.46 14.75 -6.39
N LEU A 168 5.54 14.42 -5.46
CA LEU A 168 4.46 15.32 -5.06
C LEU A 168 5.01 16.64 -4.50
N ILE A 169 5.96 16.56 -3.56
CA ILE A 169 6.60 17.73 -2.96
C ILE A 169 7.30 18.56 -4.03
N ASN A 170 7.96 17.95 -5.01
CA ASN A 170 8.62 18.67 -6.10
C ASN A 170 7.60 19.37 -7.00
N LYS A 171 6.51 18.70 -7.40
CA LYS A 171 5.48 19.31 -8.26
C LYS A 171 4.73 20.44 -7.55
N ILE A 172 4.34 20.21 -6.31
CA ILE A 172 3.65 21.22 -5.49
C ILE A 172 4.62 22.33 -5.11
N GLY A 173 5.87 22.01 -4.78
CA GLY A 173 6.93 22.96 -4.45
C GLY A 173 7.28 23.88 -5.61
N LEU A 174 7.24 23.38 -6.85
CA LEU A 174 7.31 24.21 -8.06
C LEU A 174 6.05 25.09 -8.23
N GLU A 175 4.93 24.74 -7.59
CA GLU A 175 3.73 25.59 -7.47
C GLU A 175 3.72 26.46 -6.20
N ILE A 176 4.69 26.35 -5.26
CA ILE A 176 4.77 27.24 -4.08
C ILE A 176 5.28 28.64 -4.47
N ASP A 177 5.83 28.81 -5.67
CA ASP A 177 5.97 30.14 -6.30
C ASP A 177 4.62 30.72 -6.77
N ALA A 178 3.53 29.94 -6.75
CA ALA A 178 2.19 30.46 -6.95
C ALA A 178 1.69 31.11 -5.65
N GLU A 179 1.17 32.34 -5.74
CA GLU A 179 0.56 32.99 -4.60
C GLU A 179 -0.51 32.08 -3.96
N PRO A 180 -0.50 31.90 -2.63
CA PRO A 180 -1.51 31.09 -1.97
C PRO A 180 -2.91 31.62 -2.31
N THR A 181 -3.85 30.71 -2.55
CA THR A 181 -5.24 31.09 -2.88
C THR A 181 -5.87 31.89 -1.73
N GLU A 182 -6.89 32.70 -2.02
CA GLU A 182 -7.60 33.45 -0.97
C GLU A 182 -8.07 32.55 0.21
N PRO A 183 -8.68 31.37 -0.01
CA PRO A 183 -9.04 30.46 1.09
C PRO A 183 -7.84 30.00 1.93
N GLN A 184 -6.70 29.71 1.30
CA GLN A 184 -5.47 29.31 2.00
C GLN A 184 -4.92 30.48 2.83
N LYS A 185 -4.89 31.70 2.28
CA LYS A 185 -4.51 32.91 3.03
C LYS A 185 -5.43 33.13 4.23
N LEU A 186 -6.75 32.96 4.07
CA LEU A 186 -7.72 33.08 5.17
C LEU A 186 -7.52 32.00 6.25
N ALA A 187 -7.20 30.77 5.87
CA ALA A 187 -6.92 29.67 6.80
C ALA A 187 -5.61 29.90 7.57
N ALA A 188 -4.53 30.27 6.87
CA ALA A 188 -3.24 30.61 7.47
C ALA A 188 -3.37 31.74 8.48
N ARG A 189 -4.14 32.79 8.15
CA ARG A 189 -4.48 33.89 9.06
C ARG A 189 -5.16 33.43 10.34
N ARG A 190 -6.19 32.57 10.24
CA ARG A 190 -6.91 32.02 11.41
C ARG A 190 -5.97 31.19 12.29
N LYS A 191 -5.12 30.37 11.67
CA LYS A 191 -4.14 29.54 12.36
C LYS A 191 -3.11 30.40 13.10
N ALA A 192 -2.55 31.43 12.45
CA ALA A 192 -1.61 32.35 13.07
C ALA A 192 -2.21 33.06 14.30
N ILE A 193 -3.45 33.54 14.22
CA ILE A 193 -4.13 34.18 15.38
C ILE A 193 -4.33 33.18 16.54
N LYS A 194 -4.70 31.93 16.23
CA LYS A 194 -4.87 30.88 17.26
C LYS A 194 -3.55 30.59 17.97
N LEU A 195 -2.48 30.37 17.20
CA LEU A 195 -1.15 30.08 17.73
C LEU A 195 -0.60 31.26 18.55
N ALA A 196 -0.80 32.51 18.08
CA ALA A 196 -0.41 33.69 18.85
C ALA A 196 -1.08 33.74 20.23
N LYS A 197 -2.36 33.34 20.32
CA LYS A 197 -3.10 33.30 21.60
C LYS A 197 -2.56 32.19 22.52
N GLU A 198 -2.24 31.02 21.97
CA GLU A 198 -1.66 29.91 22.71
C GLU A 198 -0.28 30.27 23.26
N CYS A 199 0.59 30.89 22.45
CA CYS A 199 1.88 31.42 22.90
C CYS A 199 1.73 32.51 23.97
N GLU A 200 0.77 33.43 23.83
CA GLU A 200 0.48 34.43 24.87
C GLU A 200 0.06 33.78 26.21
N GLU A 201 -0.79 32.74 26.17
CA GLU A 201 -1.23 31.98 27.35
C GLU A 201 -0.05 31.26 28.05
N ASN A 202 0.96 30.87 27.28
CA ASN A 202 2.17 30.21 27.78
C ASN A 202 3.31 31.17 28.16
N ASN A 203 3.11 32.48 28.04
CA ASN A 203 4.14 33.53 28.20
C ASN A 203 5.29 33.45 27.17
N GLU A 204 5.05 32.84 26.01
CA GLU A 204 5.97 32.78 24.86
C GLU A 204 5.79 34.03 23.98
N PHE A 205 6.11 35.22 24.53
CA PHE A 205 5.73 36.49 23.91
C PHE A 205 6.41 36.79 22.58
N GLU A 206 7.66 36.36 22.39
CA GLU A 206 8.38 36.53 21.11
C GLU A 206 7.70 35.76 19.98
N ASP A 207 7.31 34.50 20.22
CA ASP A 207 6.58 33.65 19.27
C ASP A 207 5.18 34.21 18.99
N ALA A 208 4.49 34.67 20.03
CA ALA A 208 3.19 35.33 19.87
C ALA A 208 3.28 36.55 18.93
N ILE A 209 4.31 37.38 19.08
CA ILE A 209 4.55 38.53 18.20
C ILE A 209 4.84 38.07 16.77
N TRP A 210 5.64 37.02 16.59
CA TRP A 210 5.95 36.47 15.27
C TRP A 210 4.68 36.04 14.52
N PHE A 211 3.81 35.27 15.19
CA PHE A 211 2.53 34.84 14.61
C PHE A 211 1.60 36.02 14.30
N LEU A 212 1.55 37.04 15.16
CA LEU A 212 0.75 38.25 14.91
C LEU A 212 1.24 39.03 13.68
N LYS A 213 2.56 39.16 13.49
CA LYS A 213 3.13 39.81 12.30
C LYS A 213 2.74 39.08 11.02
N ASN A 214 2.74 37.75 11.04
CA ASN A 214 2.28 36.95 9.89
C ASN A 214 0.80 37.16 9.60
N ALA A 215 -0.06 37.17 10.62
CA ALA A 215 -1.48 37.48 10.44
C ALA A 215 -1.71 38.90 9.89
N ILE A 216 -0.94 39.89 10.36
CA ILE A 216 -1.00 41.28 9.90
C ILE A 216 -0.68 41.41 8.41
N ASN A 217 0.34 40.70 7.91
CA ASN A 217 0.67 40.72 6.49
C ASN A 217 -0.51 40.26 5.64
N ILE A 218 -1.19 39.18 6.05
CA ILE A 218 -2.39 38.69 5.36
C ILE A 218 -3.54 39.71 5.46
N PHE A 219 -3.76 40.34 6.63
CA PHE A 219 -4.78 41.39 6.76
C PHE A 219 -4.54 42.60 5.83
N LYS A 220 -3.28 42.96 5.58
CA LYS A 220 -2.92 44.03 4.63
C LYS A 220 -3.31 43.65 3.19
N GLU A 221 -3.08 42.41 2.79
CA GLU A 221 -3.48 41.91 1.47
C GLU A 221 -5.00 42.01 1.25
N PHE A 222 -5.79 41.67 2.27
CA PHE A 222 -7.26 41.80 2.24
C PHE A 222 -7.78 43.22 2.53
N LYS A 223 -6.89 44.22 2.70
CA LYS A 223 -7.22 45.62 3.02
C LYS A 223 -8.06 45.79 4.30
N GLU A 224 -7.89 44.91 5.28
CA GLU A 224 -8.63 44.92 6.56
C GLU A 224 -7.92 45.79 7.62
N TRP A 225 -7.78 47.10 7.36
CA TRP A 225 -6.96 48.01 8.17
C TRP A 225 -7.32 48.09 9.65
N ASN A 226 -8.60 48.00 10.00
CA ASN A 226 -9.05 47.97 11.40
C ASN A 226 -8.46 46.78 12.18
N LYS A 227 -8.22 45.64 11.49
CA LYS A 227 -7.57 44.47 12.09
C LYS A 227 -6.07 44.67 12.19
N VAL A 228 -5.43 45.26 11.18
CA VAL A 228 -4.01 45.62 11.21
C VAL A 228 -3.70 46.51 12.41
N GLU A 229 -4.48 47.57 12.62
CA GLU A 229 -4.31 48.48 13.77
C GLU A 229 -4.50 47.75 15.10
N LYS A 230 -5.58 46.96 15.23
CA LYS A 230 -5.84 46.15 16.43
C LYS A 230 -4.65 45.26 16.80
N TYR A 231 -4.07 44.54 15.84
CA TYR A 231 -3.00 43.58 16.13
C TYR A 231 -1.63 44.24 16.27
N ASN A 232 -1.38 45.39 15.64
CA ASN A 232 -0.18 46.19 15.93
C ASN A 232 -0.17 46.67 17.39
N LYS A 233 -1.28 47.21 17.88
CA LYS A 233 -1.41 47.60 19.29
C LYS A 233 -1.19 46.40 20.22
N LYS A 234 -1.73 45.23 19.85
CA LYS A 234 -1.50 44.00 20.61
C LYS A 234 -0.03 43.58 20.64
N ILE A 235 0.71 43.77 19.54
CA ILE A 235 2.17 43.54 19.52
C ILE A 235 2.88 44.49 20.48
N GLU A 236 2.54 45.77 20.49
CA GLU A 236 3.13 46.76 21.44
C GLU A 236 2.89 46.32 22.89
N GLU A 237 1.67 45.91 23.24
CA GLU A 237 1.32 45.38 24.56
C GLU A 237 2.12 44.11 24.95
N LEU A 238 2.48 43.27 23.98
CA LEU A 238 3.29 42.07 24.22
C LEU A 238 4.78 42.40 24.34
N GLN A 239 5.28 43.40 23.61
CA GLN A 239 6.66 43.87 23.70
C GLN A 239 6.97 44.47 25.07
N GLU A 240 5.99 45.10 25.73
CA GLU A 240 6.13 45.60 27.10
C GLU A 240 6.26 44.48 28.16
N LYS A 241 5.96 43.22 27.78
CA LYS A 241 6.03 42.05 28.68
C LYS A 241 7.31 41.23 28.52
N ILE A 242 8.15 41.56 27.53
CA ILE A 242 9.47 40.95 27.30
C ILE A 242 10.51 41.74 28.09
#